data_AF-A0A8J7JMT5-F1
#
_entry.id   AF-A0A8J7JMT5-F1
#
_cell.length_a   1.000
_cell.length_b   1.000
_cell.length_c   1.000
_cell.angle_alpha   90.00
_cell.angle_beta   90.00
_cell.angle_gamma   90.00
#
_symmetry.space_group_name_H-M   'P 1'
#
loop_
_entity.id
_entity.type
_entity.pdbx_description
1 polymer ?
#
loop_
_entity_poly.entity_id
_entity_poly.type
_entity_poly.pdbx_seq_one_letter_code
_entity_poly.pdbx_strand_id
1 'polypeptide(L)'
;MPGRSLQLSEAGQQQARQALLMRNLTQKAIANELAIASWSTVNKFFNGKPVDRFIFQEICDALNLEWSDVVESSVSVVDREMGSNRDGESTPPTPPITLSPYPQPR
;
A
#
# COMPACT_ATOMS: atom_id res chain seq x y z
N MET A 1 17.94 28.88 1.49
CA MET A 1 17.27 28.33 0.29
C MET A 1 15.83 27.98 0.68
N PRO A 2 14.79 28.41 -0.03
CA PRO A 2 13.40 28.12 0.34
C PRO A 2 13.13 26.62 0.15
N GLY A 3 13.36 25.83 1.20
CA GLY A 3 13.02 24.41 1.23
C GLY A 3 11.51 24.27 1.20
N ARG A 4 10.97 23.81 0.07
CA ARG A 4 9.55 23.47 -0.03
C ARG A 4 9.31 22.29 0.91
N SER A 5 8.58 22.52 2.00
CA SER A 5 8.22 21.48 2.93
C SER A 5 7.36 20.43 2.24
N LEU A 6 7.69 19.16 2.42
CA LEU A 6 6.96 18.01 1.88
C LEU A 6 6.14 17.34 2.99
N GLN A 7 5.04 16.74 2.59
CA GLN A 7 4.14 15.99 3.47
C GLN A 7 3.82 14.64 2.82
N LEU A 8 3.64 13.61 3.64
CA LEU A 8 3.21 12.31 3.16
C LEU A 8 1.73 12.31 2.81
N SER A 9 1.41 11.59 1.74
CA SER A 9 0.03 11.18 1.51
C SER A 9 -0.44 10.18 2.55
N GLU A 10 -1.75 10.05 2.72
CA GLU A 10 -2.34 9.04 3.60
C GLU A 10 -1.89 7.62 3.23
N ALA A 11 -1.80 7.31 1.93
CA ALA A 11 -1.26 6.04 1.43
C ALA A 11 0.23 5.87 1.78
N GLY A 12 1.03 6.93 1.55
CA GLY A 12 2.44 6.94 1.89
C GLY A 12 2.72 6.75 3.39
N GLN A 13 1.87 7.32 4.25
CA GLN A 13 1.95 7.10 5.71
C GLN A 13 1.75 5.63 6.08
N GLN A 14 0.82 4.93 5.42
CA GLN A 14 0.59 3.51 5.64
C GLN A 14 1.79 2.68 5.16
N GLN A 15 2.32 2.96 3.96
CA GLN A 15 3.54 2.34 3.46
C GLN A 15 4.73 2.53 4.39
N ALA A 16 4.95 3.75 4.89
CA ALA A 16 6.03 4.05 5.82
C ALA A 16 5.89 3.27 7.14
N ARG A 17 4.67 3.16 7.68
CA ARG A 17 4.39 2.32 8.87
C ARG A 17 4.63 0.84 8.59
N GLN A 18 4.27 0.35 7.42
CA GLN A 18 4.49 -1.04 7.03
C GLN A 18 5.99 -1.34 6.85
N ALA A 19 6.76 -0.42 6.25
CA ALA A 19 8.20 -0.54 6.13
C ALA A 19 8.91 -0.59 7.50
N LEU A 20 8.45 0.21 8.48
CA LEU A 20 8.92 0.12 9.87
C LEU A 20 8.73 -1.29 10.43
N LEU A 21 7.51 -1.85 10.29
CA LEU A 21 7.18 -3.19 10.80
C LEU A 21 8.01 -4.27 10.12
N MET A 22 8.16 -4.21 8.79
CA MET A 22 8.95 -5.18 8.01
C MET A 22 10.44 -5.17 8.40
N ARG A 23 10.98 -4.00 8.77
CA ARG A 23 12.39 -3.82 9.15
C ARG A 23 12.64 -3.95 10.65
N ASN A 24 11.60 -4.18 11.47
CA ASN A 24 11.67 -4.12 12.94
C ASN A 24 12.27 -2.80 13.45
N LEU A 25 12.02 -1.70 12.74
CA LEU A 25 12.47 -0.36 13.09
C LEU A 25 11.37 0.40 13.84
N THR A 26 11.79 1.37 14.64
CA THR A 26 10.88 2.32 15.30
C THR A 26 11.18 3.74 14.82
N GLN A 27 10.21 4.65 14.96
CA GLN A 27 10.41 6.08 14.72
C GLN A 27 11.62 6.65 15.50
N LYS A 28 11.99 6.03 16.63
CA LYS A 28 13.05 6.49 17.54
C LYS A 28 14.39 5.98 17.07
N ALA A 29 14.41 4.75 16.57
CA ALA A 29 15.56 4.20 15.87
C ALA A 29 15.90 5.09 14.66
N ILE A 30 14.90 5.47 13.84
CA ILE A 30 15.13 6.36 12.69
C ILE A 30 15.64 7.74 13.09
N ALA A 31 15.06 8.37 14.12
CA ALA A 31 15.55 9.65 14.62
C ALA A 31 17.01 9.57 15.11
N ASN A 32 17.40 8.43 15.70
CA ASN A 32 18.74 8.19 16.20
C ASN A 32 19.74 7.90 15.07
N GLU A 33 19.36 7.04 14.12
CA GLU A 33 20.13 6.69 12.92
C GLU A 33 20.48 7.92 12.08
N LEU A 34 19.46 8.75 11.82
CA LEU A 34 19.63 9.91 10.96
C LEU A 34 20.43 11.03 11.63
N ALA A 35 20.32 11.19 12.95
CA ALA A 35 20.93 12.27 13.75
C ALA A 35 20.68 13.73 13.26
N ILE A 36 19.98 13.92 12.15
CA ILE A 36 19.61 15.19 11.54
C ILE A 36 18.18 15.63 11.89
N ALA A 37 17.38 14.72 12.45
CA ALA A 37 15.97 14.95 12.74
C ALA A 37 15.62 14.51 14.17
N SER A 38 14.95 15.40 14.91
CA SER A 38 14.41 15.05 16.23
C SER A 38 13.23 14.08 16.10
N TRP A 39 12.99 13.30 17.17
CA TRP A 39 11.78 12.46 17.31
C TRP A 39 10.49 13.21 16.96
N SER A 40 10.36 14.46 17.39
CA SER A 40 9.19 15.30 17.07
C SER A 40 9.01 15.54 15.57
N THR A 41 10.10 15.66 14.81
CA THR A 41 10.08 15.82 13.34
C THR A 41 9.71 14.51 12.66
N VAL A 42 10.25 13.38 13.13
CA VAL A 42 9.88 12.05 12.65
C VAL A 42 8.40 11.79 12.91
N ASN A 43 7.90 12.10 14.11
CA ASN A 43 6.48 11.95 14.42
C ASN A 43 5.60 12.84 13.51
N LYS A 44 6.03 14.08 13.21
CA LYS A 44 5.33 14.95 12.24
C LYS A 44 5.25 14.32 10.84
N PHE A 45 6.36 13.75 10.36
CA PHE A 45 6.42 13.03 9.08
C PHE A 45 5.36 11.93 9.02
N PHE A 46 5.33 11.02 10.01
CA PHE A 46 4.35 9.92 10.04
C PHE A 46 2.89 10.33 10.24
N ASN A 47 2.64 11.57 10.70
CA ASN A 47 1.31 12.16 10.81
C ASN A 47 0.90 12.94 9.54
N GLY A 48 1.71 12.93 8.48
CA GLY A 48 1.44 13.70 7.27
C GLY A 48 1.59 15.21 7.44
N LYS A 49 2.37 15.67 8.43
CA LYS A 49 2.64 17.10 8.60
C LYS A 49 3.80 17.54 7.69
N PRO A 50 3.80 18.80 7.23
CA PRO A 50 4.89 19.34 6.42
C PRO A 50 6.20 19.32 7.21
N VAL A 51 7.22 18.70 6.62
CA VAL A 51 8.60 18.64 7.12
C VAL A 51 9.56 19.06 6.02
N ASP A 52 10.78 19.42 6.39
CA ASP A 52 11.79 19.86 5.43
C ASP A 52 12.08 18.77 4.39
N ARG A 53 12.24 19.17 3.12
CA ARG A 53 12.53 18.23 2.02
C ARG A 53 13.74 17.36 2.31
N PHE A 54 14.79 17.95 2.85
CA PHE A 54 16.01 17.22 3.16
C PHE A 54 15.72 16.10 4.17
N ILE A 55 15.08 16.45 5.29
CA ILE A 55 14.70 15.49 6.34
C ILE A 55 13.74 14.42 5.79
N PHE A 56 12.80 14.82 4.93
CA PHE A 56 11.84 13.91 4.32
C PHE A 56 12.54 12.84 3.47
N GLN A 57 13.45 13.26 2.60
CA GLN A 57 14.20 12.34 1.73
C GLN A 57 15.05 11.37 2.55
N GLU A 58 15.71 11.85 3.59
CA GLU A 58 16.58 11.02 4.44
C GLU A 58 15.78 9.97 5.23
N ILE A 59 14.58 10.32 5.73
CA ILE A 59 13.69 9.34 6.38
C ILE A 59 13.21 8.29 5.38
N CYS A 60 12.85 8.70 4.15
CA CYS A 60 12.46 7.79 3.09
C CYS A 60 13.62 6.85 2.71
N ASP A 61 14.83 7.36 2.59
CA ASP A 61 16.04 6.59 2.25
C ASP A 61 16.33 5.52 3.32
N ALA A 62 16.27 5.90 4.61
CA ALA A 62 16.43 4.95 5.73
C ALA A 62 15.38 3.83 5.74
N LEU A 63 14.16 4.12 5.27
CA LEU A 63 13.08 3.14 5.12
C LEU A 63 13.15 2.38 3.79
N ASN A 64 14.06 2.77 2.89
CA ASN A 64 14.18 2.31 1.51
C ASN A 64 12.88 2.51 0.71
N LEU A 65 12.30 3.69 0.85
CA LEU A 65 11.09 4.14 0.16
C LEU A 65 11.42 5.28 -0.80
N GLU A 66 10.77 5.31 -1.95
CA GLU A 66 10.87 6.40 -2.90
C GLU A 66 10.05 7.60 -2.39
N TRP A 67 10.72 8.69 -2.02
CA TRP A 67 10.06 9.90 -1.50
C TRP A 67 9.03 10.49 -2.48
N SER A 68 9.23 10.31 -3.79
CA SER A 68 8.33 10.80 -4.85
C SER A 68 7.05 9.95 -5.00
N ASP A 69 7.03 8.73 -4.48
CA ASP A 69 5.89 7.81 -4.54
C ASP A 69 4.96 8.00 -3.34
N VAL A 70 5.54 8.32 -2.17
CA VAL A 70 4.82 8.43 -0.89
C VAL A 70 4.43 9.87 -0.52
N VAL A 71 4.95 10.86 -1.23
CA VAL A 71 4.56 12.27 -1.06
C VAL A 71 3.10 12.47 -1.50
N GLU A 72 2.40 13.39 -0.84
CA GLU A 72 1.11 13.88 -1.32
C GLU A 72 1.28 14.56 -2.68
N SER A 73 1.20 13.78 -3.74
CA SER A 73 0.97 14.25 -5.09
C SER A 73 -0.53 14.45 -5.22
N SER A 74 -0.97 15.69 -5.42
CA SER A 74 -2.37 16.06 -5.66
C SER A 74 -2.91 15.54 -7.01
N VAL A 75 -2.51 14.35 -7.44
CA VAL A 75 -3.03 13.65 -8.60
C VAL A 75 -4.11 12.72 -8.09
N SER A 76 -5.33 13.24 -8.02
CA SER A 76 -6.54 12.46 -7.84
C SER A 76 -6.73 11.53 -9.04
N VAL A 77 -6.09 10.36 -9.02
CA VAL A 77 -6.56 9.21 -9.80
C VAL A 77 -7.83 8.72 -9.11
N VAL A 78 -8.95 9.20 -9.63
CA VAL A 78 -10.22 8.52 -9.47
C VAL A 78 -10.05 7.14 -10.09
N ASP A 79 -9.73 6.12 -9.28
CA ASP A 79 -9.96 4.74 -9.68
C ASP A 79 -11.48 4.54 -9.65
N ARG A 80 -12.10 4.96 -10.74
CA ARG A 80 -13.48 4.65 -11.06
C ARG A 80 -13.45 3.81 -12.33
N GLU A 81 -13.49 2.51 -12.14
CA GLU A 81 -14.21 1.52 -12.95
C GLU A 81 -13.93 0.13 -12.34
N MET A 82 -14.83 -0.83 -12.22
CA MET A 82 -16.20 -0.98 -12.71
C MET A 82 -16.78 -2.15 -11.93
N GLY A 83 -18.00 -2.03 -11.42
CA GLY A 83 -18.74 -3.20 -10.96
C GLY A 83 -18.95 -4.18 -12.11
N SER A 84 -18.53 -5.44 -11.93
CA SER A 84 -19.00 -6.55 -12.75
C SER A 84 -19.96 -7.39 -11.92
N ASN A 85 -21.22 -6.95 -11.88
CA ASN A 85 -22.36 -7.74 -11.41
C ASN A 85 -23.30 -7.89 -12.61
N ARG A 86 -23.09 -8.95 -13.39
CA ARG A 86 -23.96 -9.55 -14.42
C ARG A 86 -23.32 -10.93 -14.71
N ASP A 87 -23.92 -12.09 -14.51
CA ASP A 87 -25.31 -12.46 -14.31
C ASP A 87 -25.36 -13.74 -13.48
N GLY A 88 -26.31 -13.80 -12.54
CA GLY A 88 -26.85 -15.09 -12.15
C GLY A 88 -27.71 -15.60 -13.30
N GLU A 89 -27.29 -16.68 -13.95
CA GLU A 89 -28.22 -17.61 -14.60
C GLU A 89 -28.23 -18.90 -13.79
N SER A 90 -29.14 -18.95 -12.82
CA SER A 90 -29.71 -20.20 -12.36
C SER A 90 -30.58 -20.76 -13.48
N THR A 91 -30.16 -21.85 -14.11
CA THR A 91 -31.11 -22.83 -14.64
C THR A 91 -30.69 -24.27 -14.30
N PRO A 92 -31.67 -25.18 -14.15
CA PRO A 92 -31.71 -26.20 -13.09
C PRO A 92 -31.33 -27.63 -13.63
N PRO A 93 -31.47 -28.72 -12.83
CA PRO A 93 -30.66 -29.93 -12.88
C PRO A 93 -30.99 -30.93 -14.02
N THR A 94 -30.04 -31.85 -14.24
CA THR A 94 -30.03 -33.05 -15.10
C THR A 94 -31.38 -33.78 -15.21
N PRO A 95 -31.75 -34.33 -16.40
CA PRO A 95 -31.81 -35.81 -16.58
C PRO A 95 -31.69 -36.26 -18.07
N PRO A 96 -31.88 -37.54 -18.47
CA PRO A 96 -31.66 -38.83 -17.82
C PRO A 96 -30.69 -39.77 -18.59
N ILE A 97 -30.27 -40.83 -17.90
CA ILE A 97 -29.68 -42.11 -18.33
C ILE A 97 -29.77 -42.43 -19.83
N THR A 98 -28.60 -42.63 -20.48
CA THR A 98 -28.52 -43.50 -21.66
C THR A 98 -27.91 -44.84 -21.26
N LEU A 99 -28.70 -45.89 -21.42
CA LEU A 99 -28.38 -47.29 -21.17
C LEU A 99 -27.27 -47.71 -22.15
N SER A 100 -26.05 -47.91 -21.66
CA SER A 100 -25.03 -48.64 -22.43
C SER A 100 -25.00 -50.07 -21.89
N PRO A 101 -25.50 -51.09 -22.62
CA PRO A 101 -25.37 -52.48 -22.22
C PRO A 101 -23.91 -52.88 -22.43
N TYR A 102 -23.11 -52.82 -21.36
CA TYR A 102 -21.78 -53.42 -21.39
C TYR A 102 -21.94 -54.94 -21.24
N PRO A 103 -21.54 -55.75 -22.23
CA PRO A 103 -21.61 -57.20 -22.15
C PRO A 103 -20.55 -57.72 -21.17
N GLN A 104 -20.97 -58.62 -20.28
CA GLN A 104 -20.07 -59.34 -19.38
C GLN A 104 -19.41 -60.49 -20.14
N PRO A 105 -18.07 -60.61 -20.16
CA PRO A 105 -17.42 -61.84 -20.55
C PRO A 105 -17.22 -62.79 -19.35
N ARG A 106 -17.14 -64.08 -19.72
CA ARG A 106 -17.53 -65.31 -19.03
C ARG A 106 -16.51 -65.87 -18.04
#